data_AF-A0A6B3EYN8-F1
#
_entry.id   AF-A0A6B3EYN8-F1
#
_cell.length_a   1.000
_cell.length_b   1.000
_cell.length_c   1.000
_cell.angle_alpha   90.00
_cell.angle_beta   90.00
_cell.angle_gamma   90.00
#
_symmetry.space_group_name_H-M   'P 1'
#
loop_
_entity.id
_entity.type
_entity.pdbx_description
1 polymer ?
#
loop_
_entity_poly.entity_id
_entity_poly.type
_entity_poly.pdbx_seq_one_letter_code
_entity_poly.pdbx_strand_id
1 'polypeptide(L)'
;AGIRLRVPRPKLCTDNGAMVAALGAEMVARDRAASDWELSADSSLPVTEPHVPGHDRGDSDTDGGHAHGHGHHGHDHVHEVSKENLYK
;
A
#
# COMPACT_ATOMS: atom_id res chain seq x y z
N ALA A 1 17.88 11.14 29.24
CA ALA A 1 17.41 12.44 28.73
C ALA A 1 18.00 12.67 27.34
N GLY A 2 17.25 13.16 26.35
CA GLY A 2 17.79 13.40 24.99
C GLY A 2 16.83 13.31 23.80
N ILE A 3 15.51 13.19 24.01
CA ILE A 3 14.55 13.13 22.90
C ILE A 3 14.30 14.55 22.35
N ARG A 4 14.42 14.71 21.03
CA ARG A 4 14.04 15.94 20.32
C ARG A 4 12.68 15.74 19.66
N LEU A 5 11.68 16.50 20.09
CA LEU A 5 10.39 16.54 19.42
C LEU A 5 10.52 17.24 18.05
N ARG A 6 9.96 16.64 17.01
CA ARG A 6 9.80 17.26 15.68
C ARG A 6 8.32 17.50 15.44
N VAL A 7 7.95 18.76 15.20
CA VAL A 7 6.57 19.14 14.87
C VAL A 7 6.54 19.60 13.41
N PRO A 8 5.81 18.92 12.51
CA PRO A 8 5.66 19.34 11.13
C PRO A 8 4.89 20.66 11.01
N ARG A 9 4.97 21.30 9.84
CA ARG A 9 4.11 22.45 9.53
C ARG A 9 2.65 22.00 9.58
N PRO A 10 1.72 22.74 10.22
CA PRO A 10 0.33 22.28 10.40
C PRO A 10 -0.39 21.84 9.11
N LYS A 11 -0.12 22.52 7.99
CA LYS A 11 -0.69 22.17 6.67
C LYS A 11 -0.22 20.82 6.11
N LEU A 12 0.81 20.22 6.68
CA LEU A 12 1.32 18.90 6.29
C LEU A 12 0.85 17.79 7.24
N CYS A 13 0.11 18.13 8.30
CA CYS A 13 -0.37 17.15 9.28
C CYS A 13 -1.67 16.43 8.85
N THR A 14 -2.34 16.90 7.81
CA THR A 14 -3.49 16.24 7.18
C THR A 14 -3.05 15.47 5.94
N ASP A 15 -3.88 14.55 5.46
CA ASP A 15 -3.63 13.83 4.21
C ASP A 15 -3.39 14.81 3.05
N ASN A 16 -2.26 14.64 2.38
CA ASN A 16 -1.84 15.52 1.31
C ASN A 16 -0.90 14.80 0.33
N GLY A 17 -0.87 15.28 -0.91
CA GLY A 17 -0.03 14.68 -1.96
C GLY A 17 1.48 14.82 -1.73
N ALA A 18 1.93 15.74 -0.86
CA ALA A 18 3.36 15.92 -0.61
C ALA A 18 3.95 14.74 0.18
N MET A 19 3.17 14.11 1.08
CA MET A 19 3.60 12.90 1.78
C MET A 19 3.80 11.73 0.82
N VAL A 20 2.84 11.52 -0.09
CA VAL A 20 2.91 10.47 -1.12
C VAL A 20 4.07 10.72 -2.08
N ALA A 21 4.25 11.96 -2.54
CA ALA A 21 5.34 12.33 -3.44
C ALA A 21 6.73 12.17 -2.79
N ALA A 22 6.87 12.52 -1.50
CA ALA A 22 8.13 12.32 -0.78
C ALA A 22 8.48 10.84 -0.67
N LEU A 23 7.50 9.98 -0.36
CA LEU A 23 7.69 8.54 -0.37
C LEU A 23 8.08 8.01 -1.77
N GLY A 24 7.40 8.46 -2.82
CA GLY A 24 7.73 8.10 -4.20
C GLY A 24 9.15 8.53 -4.62
N ALA A 25 9.57 9.74 -4.25
CA ALA A 25 10.93 10.22 -4.52
C ALA A 25 11.99 9.35 -3.82
N GLU A 26 11.72 8.94 -2.57
CA GLU A 26 12.56 8.03 -1.80
C GLU A 26 12.61 6.61 -2.39
N MET A 27 11.56 6.15 -3.08
CA MET A 27 11.57 4.89 -3.83
C MET A 27 12.44 4.97 -5.08
N VAL A 28 12.27 6.04 -5.88
CA VAL A 28 13.09 6.29 -7.09
C VAL A 28 14.56 6.45 -6.73
N ALA A 29 14.88 7.21 -5.68
CA ALA A 29 16.25 7.40 -5.21
C ALA A 29 16.94 6.11 -4.75
N ARG A 30 16.14 5.09 -4.38
CA ARG A 30 16.61 3.74 -4.01
C ARG A 30 16.50 2.73 -5.16
N ASP A 31 16.28 3.20 -6.38
CA ASP A 31 16.17 2.37 -7.59
C ASP A 31 15.16 1.22 -7.44
N ARG A 32 14.02 1.52 -6.81
CA ARG A 32 12.92 0.55 -6.71
C ARG A 32 12.25 0.40 -8.08
N ALA A 33 11.87 -0.82 -8.42
CA ALA A 33 11.07 -1.09 -9.61
C ALA A 33 9.74 -0.34 -9.55
N ALA A 34 9.27 0.11 -10.72
CA ALA A 34 7.94 0.67 -10.87
C ALA A 34 6.88 -0.38 -10.52
N SER A 35 5.70 0.08 -10.08
CA SER A 35 4.55 -0.79 -9.87
C SER A 35 3.98 -1.32 -11.17
N ASP A 36 3.30 -2.46 -11.06
CA ASP A 36 2.45 -2.98 -12.13
C ASP A 36 1.31 -2.00 -12.44
N TRP A 37 0.82 -2.04 -13.68
CA TRP A 37 -0.36 -1.29 -14.13
C TRP A 37 -1.63 -1.71 -13.40
N GLU A 38 -1.72 -2.99 -13.01
CA GLU A 38 -2.89 -3.56 -12.33
C GLU A 38 -2.88 -3.36 -10.79
N LEU A 39 -1.99 -2.50 -10.28
CA LEU A 39 -1.93 -2.18 -8.86
C LEU A 39 -3.26 -1.59 -8.38
N SER A 40 -4.01 -2.40 -7.65
CA SER A 40 -5.31 -2.02 -7.08
C SER A 40 -5.17 -1.39 -5.70
N ALA A 41 -6.14 -0.56 -5.31
CA ALA A 41 -6.22 -0.01 -3.97
C ALA A 41 -6.81 -1.04 -2.98
N ASP A 42 -6.14 -1.22 -1.84
CA ASP A 42 -6.66 -1.96 -0.69
C ASP A 42 -6.81 -0.99 0.49
N SER A 43 -8.06 -0.68 0.84
CA SER A 43 -8.38 0.23 1.95
C SER A 43 -8.06 -0.35 3.34
N SER A 44 -7.77 -1.65 3.41
CA SER A 44 -7.47 -2.37 4.64
C SER A 44 -6.00 -2.76 4.77
N LEU A 45 -5.13 -2.29 3.86
CA LEU A 45 -3.72 -2.65 3.82
C LEU A 45 -3.02 -2.34 5.16
N PRO A 46 -2.39 -3.34 5.80
CA PRO A 46 -1.67 -3.11 7.05
C PRO A 46 -0.48 -2.16 6.86
N VAL A 47 -0.32 -1.18 7.75
CA VAL A 47 0.78 -0.20 7.68
C VAL A 47 2.18 -0.81 7.85
N THR A 48 2.24 -2.04 8.38
CA THR A 48 3.49 -2.80 8.56
C THR A 48 3.93 -3.53 7.29
N GLU A 49 3.04 -3.66 6.30
CA GLU A 49 3.25 -4.46 5.10
C GLU A 49 3.00 -3.61 3.85
N PRO A 50 4.05 -3.02 3.25
CA PRO A 50 3.89 -2.29 2.01
C PRO A 50 3.67 -3.28 0.86
N HIS A 51 2.66 -3.03 0.04
CA HIS A 51 2.53 -3.72 -1.25
C HIS A 51 3.68 -3.28 -2.16
N VAL A 52 4.56 -4.21 -2.50
CA VAL A 52 5.72 -3.97 -3.36
C VAL A 52 5.57 -4.75 -4.67
N PRO A 53 6.03 -4.22 -5.81
CA PRO A 53 5.93 -4.93 -7.08
C PRO A 53 6.73 -6.23 -7.05
N GLY A 54 6.09 -7.34 -7.42
CA GLY A 54 6.72 -8.66 -7.58
C GLY A 54 7.43 -8.78 -8.94
N HIS A 55 8.61 -9.38 -8.96
CA HIS A 55 9.32 -9.74 -10.18
C HIS A 55 8.64 -10.95 -10.86
N ASP A 56 7.52 -10.73 -11.55
CA ASP A 56 6.98 -11.73 -12.48
C ASP A 56 7.15 -11.22 -13.93
N ARG A 57 8.40 -11.06 -14.37
CA ARG A 57 8.70 -11.17 -15.81
C ARG A 57 8.65 -12.65 -16.19
N GLY A 58 7.45 -13.22 -16.19
CA GLY A 58 7.12 -14.39 -16.97
C GLY A 58 6.82 -13.92 -18.39
N ASP A 59 7.85 -13.86 -19.22
CA ASP A 59 7.70 -13.80 -20.67
C ASP A 59 7.04 -15.13 -21.11
N SER A 60 5.72 -15.13 -21.26
CA SER A 60 5.02 -16.17 -21.98
C SER A 60 3.84 -15.58 -22.74
N ASP A 61 4.07 -15.36 -24.02
CA ASP A 61 3.05 -15.34 -25.07
C ASP A 61 2.05 -16.49 -24.87
N THR A 62 0.93 -16.23 -24.20
CA THR A 62 -0.26 -17.08 -24.28
C THR A 62 -1.50 -16.21 -24.43
N ASP A 63 -1.97 -16.15 -25.68
CA ASP A 63 -3.35 -15.92 -26.06
C ASP A 63 -4.27 -16.84 -25.22
N GLY A 64 -5.23 -16.28 -24.48
CA GLY A 64 -6.15 -17.08 -23.67
C GLY A 64 -7.00 -16.34 -22.64
N GLY A 65 -8.14 -15.81 -23.10
CA GLY A 65 -9.42 -15.97 -22.39
C GLY A 65 -9.74 -15.02 -21.22
N HIS A 66 -10.67 -14.11 -21.48
CA HIS A 66 -11.49 -13.46 -20.45
C HIS A 66 -12.17 -14.51 -19.55
N ALA A 67 -11.85 -14.50 -18.25
CA ALA A 67 -12.61 -15.22 -17.24
C ALA A 67 -12.85 -14.31 -16.03
N HIS A 68 -14.05 -13.70 -16.01
CA HIS A 68 -14.62 -13.10 -14.81
C HIS A 68 -14.87 -14.19 -13.76
N GLY A 69 -13.88 -14.42 -12.90
CA GLY A 69 -13.99 -15.30 -11.74
C GLY A 69 -14.48 -14.54 -10.52
N HIS A 70 -15.79 -14.54 -10.27
CA HIS A 70 -16.34 -14.19 -8.95
C HIS A 70 -15.89 -15.25 -7.93
N GLY A 71 -14.77 -15.00 -7.26
CA GLY A 71 -14.18 -15.88 -6.25
C GLY A 71 -14.34 -15.35 -4.83
N HIS A 72 -15.19 -16.03 -4.06
CA HIS A 72 -15.17 -16.16 -2.60
C HIS A 72 -15.18 -14.88 -1.72
N HIS A 73 -16.37 -14.56 -1.19
CA HIS A 73 -16.54 -13.73 0.01
C HIS A 73 -15.92 -14.42 1.24
N GLY A 74 -14.63 -14.19 1.47
CA GLY A 74 -14.00 -14.35 2.78
C GLY A 74 -14.22 -13.06 3.57
N HIS A 75 -15.13 -13.07 4.53
CA HIS A 75 -15.37 -11.91 5.39
C HIS A 75 -14.12 -11.59 6.23
N ASP A 76 -13.37 -10.58 5.78
CA ASP A 76 -12.93 -9.42 6.55
C ASP A 76 -12.32 -9.69 7.95
N HIS A 77 -11.14 -10.31 7.99
CA HIS A 77 -10.33 -10.40 9.22
C HIS A 77 -9.85 -9.02 9.72
N VAL A 78 -9.81 -8.02 8.86
CA VAL A 78 -9.35 -6.66 9.17
C VAL A 78 -10.41 -5.86 9.95
N HIS A 79 -11.70 -6.15 9.74
CA HIS A 79 -12.77 -5.64 10.59
C HIS A 79 -12.69 -6.12 12.04
N GLU A 80 -12.18 -7.33 12.30
CA GLU A 80 -12.09 -7.89 13.66
C GLU A 80 -10.94 -7.27 14.46
N VAL A 81 -9.76 -7.14 13.85
CA VAL A 81 -8.58 -6.51 14.49
C VAL A 81 -8.78 -5.01 14.76
N SER A 82 -9.55 -4.32 13.92
CA SER A 82 -9.89 -2.91 14.17
C SER A 82 -10.83 -2.73 15.37
N LYS A 83 -11.75 -3.67 15.63
CA LYS A 83 -12.66 -3.59 16.79
C LYS A 83 -11.93 -3.80 18.12
N GLU A 84 -10.94 -4.68 18.17
CA GLU A 84 -10.19 -4.95 19.41
C GLU A 84 -9.28 -3.78 19.83
N ASN A 85 -8.84 -2.96 18.88
CA ASN A 85 -7.93 -1.84 19.13
C ASN A 85 -8.65 -0.49 19.39
N LEU A 86 -9.94 -0.36 19.05
CA LEU A 86 -10.67 0.92 19.13
C LEU A 86 -11.44 1.16 20.45
N TYR A 87 -11.49 0.19 21.36
CA TYR A 87 -12.24 0.30 22.64
C TYR A 87 -11.43 -0.03 23.90
N LYS A 88 -10.11 0.07 23.88
CA LYS A 88 -9.26 -0.03 25.07
C LYS A 88 -8.61 1.30 25.43
#